data_AF-A0A917B793-F1
#
_entry.id   AF-A0A917B793-F1
#
_cell.length_a   1.000
_cell.length_b   1.000
_cell.length_c   1.000
_cell.angle_alpha   90.00
_cell.angle_beta   90.00
_cell.angle_gamma   90.00
#
_symmetry.space_group_name_H-M   'P 1'
#
loop_
_entity.id
_entity.type
_entity.pdbx_description
1 polymer ?
#
loop_
_entity_poly.entity_id
_entity_poly.type
_entity_poly.pdbx_seq_one_letter_code
_entity_poly.pdbx_strand_id
1 'polypeptide(L)'
;MMLLTVTALNWLADDSTPTPDPTFNPDTVTPGTIGFVITLLVAIAAVVLIIDMVRRIRRVNLRAQAKEKIDAEEAAAAAAAISGPKGKKNR
;
A
#
# COMPACT_ATOMS: atom_id res chain seq x y z
N MET A 1 -52.97 -57.58 0.24
CA MET A 1 -53.35 -56.37 1.00
C MET A 1 -52.19 -56.06 1.93
N MET A 2 -51.13 -55.43 1.41
CA MET A 2 -50.90 -53.99 1.38
C MET A 2 -50.22 -53.50 2.69
N LEU A 3 -48.95 -53.13 2.51
CA LEU A 3 -48.15 -52.11 3.20
C LEU A 3 -47.48 -52.38 4.57
N LEU A 4 -46.33 -51.69 4.70
CA LEU A 4 -45.47 -51.42 5.87
C LEU A 4 -44.38 -52.48 6.08
N THR A 5 -43.07 -52.20 6.14
CA THR A 5 -42.32 -50.95 6.34
C THR A 5 -40.87 -51.17 5.92
N VAL A 6 -40.30 -50.19 5.23
CA VAL A 6 -38.90 -50.09 4.80
C VAL A 6 -37.97 -50.12 6.02
N THR A 7 -37.39 -51.28 6.33
CA THR A 7 -36.39 -51.44 7.41
C THR A 7 -35.14 -52.22 6.97
N ALA A 8 -35.06 -52.65 5.72
CA ALA A 8 -33.98 -53.53 5.25
C ALA A 8 -32.74 -52.80 4.69
N LEU A 9 -32.70 -51.47 4.64
CA LEU A 9 -31.62 -50.71 3.96
C LEU A 9 -30.64 -49.98 4.89
N ASN A 10 -30.72 -50.18 6.22
CA ASN A 10 -29.79 -49.54 7.16
C ASN A 10 -28.62 -50.43 7.60
N TRP A 11 -28.50 -51.65 7.05
CA TRP A 11 -27.49 -52.64 7.47
C TRP A 11 -26.39 -52.92 6.43
N LEU A 12 -26.40 -52.24 5.28
CA LEU A 12 -25.38 -52.41 4.23
C LEU A 12 -24.65 -51.09 3.87
N ALA A 13 -24.66 -50.11 4.77
CA ALA A 13 -23.68 -49.04 4.70
C ALA A 13 -22.41 -49.55 5.41
N ASP A 14 -21.62 -50.32 4.68
CA ASP A 14 -20.24 -50.64 5.01
C ASP A 14 -19.44 -49.34 5.02
N ASP A 15 -19.15 -48.82 6.22
CA ASP A 15 -18.41 -47.58 6.48
C ASP A 15 -16.90 -47.77 6.33
N SER A 16 -16.49 -48.54 5.32
CA SER A 16 -15.09 -48.95 5.08
C SER A 16 -14.40 -48.12 4.00
N THR A 17 -14.94 -46.96 3.62
CA THR A 17 -14.16 -45.98 2.88
C THR A 17 -13.45 -45.09 3.88
N PRO A 18 -12.12 -45.18 4.06
CA PRO A 18 -11.39 -44.20 4.84
C PRO A 18 -11.52 -42.85 4.12
N THR A 19 -12.51 -42.07 4.53
CA THR A 19 -12.52 -40.64 4.22
C THR A 19 -11.35 -40.07 5.00
N PRO A 20 -10.33 -39.49 4.36
CA PRO A 20 -9.28 -38.83 5.11
C PRO A 20 -9.97 -37.75 5.94
N ASP A 21 -9.92 -37.89 7.27
CA ASP A 21 -10.32 -36.82 8.17
C ASP A 21 -9.54 -35.57 7.72
N PRO A 22 -10.22 -34.49 7.29
CA PRO A 22 -9.54 -33.24 7.09
C PRO A 22 -9.06 -32.82 8.48
N THR A 23 -7.80 -33.15 8.80
CA THR A 23 -7.12 -32.69 10.01
C THR A 23 -6.79 -31.20 9.84
N PHE A 24 -7.79 -30.40 9.45
CA PHE A 24 -7.71 -28.95 9.42
C PHE A 24 -7.97 -28.49 10.84
N ASN A 25 -6.88 -28.26 11.59
CA ASN A 25 -6.99 -27.49 12.81
C ASN A 25 -7.47 -26.06 12.43
N PRO A 26 -8.62 -25.57 12.90
CA PRO A 26 -9.13 -24.23 12.56
C PRO A 26 -8.20 -23.08 12.97
N ASP A 27 -7.27 -23.33 13.90
CA ASP A 27 -6.20 -22.39 14.27
C ASP A 27 -5.12 -22.24 13.17
N THR A 28 -5.14 -23.10 12.15
CA THR A 28 -4.19 -23.09 11.04
C THR A 28 -4.56 -22.06 9.96
N VAL A 29 -5.84 -21.68 9.87
CA VAL A 29 -6.36 -20.79 8.81
C VAL A 29 -6.78 -19.41 9.31
N THR A 30 -6.90 -19.24 10.61
CA THR A 30 -6.97 -17.92 11.22
C THR A 30 -5.63 -17.72 11.88
N PRO A 31 -4.69 -16.97 11.26
CA PRO A 31 -3.50 -16.55 11.99
C PRO A 31 -4.03 -15.92 13.28
N GLY A 32 -3.80 -16.56 14.42
CA GLY A 32 -4.40 -16.13 15.69
C GLY A 32 -3.98 -14.69 16.04
N THR A 33 -4.20 -14.27 17.28
CA THR A 33 -3.81 -12.92 17.73
C THR A 33 -2.38 -12.53 17.33
N ILE A 34 -1.44 -13.48 17.32
CA ILE A 34 -0.06 -13.29 16.86
C ILE A 34 0.01 -12.85 15.40
N GLY A 35 -0.64 -13.55 14.48
CA GLY A 35 -0.53 -13.20 13.06
C GLY A 35 -1.35 -11.97 12.67
N PHE A 36 -2.40 -11.63 13.44
CA PHE A 36 -3.05 -10.32 13.33
C PHE A 36 -2.09 -9.19 13.73
N VAL A 37 -1.36 -9.33 14.85
CA VAL A 37 -0.36 -8.33 15.28
C VAL A 37 0.77 -8.20 14.26
N ILE A 38 1.27 -9.31 13.71
CA ILE A 38 2.30 -9.26 12.65
C ILE A 38 1.78 -8.49 11.43
N THR A 39 0.56 -8.79 10.97
CA THR A 39 -0.03 -8.12 9.80
C THR A 39 -0.27 -6.63 10.07
N LEU A 40 -0.72 -6.28 11.27
CA LEU A 40 -0.88 -4.90 11.72
C LEU A 40 0.47 -4.15 11.67
N LEU A 41 1.54 -4.76 12.17
CA LEU A 41 2.88 -4.18 12.12
C LEU A 41 3.36 -3.97 10.69
N VAL A 42 3.12 -4.93 9.78
CA VAL A 42 3.45 -4.79 8.36
C VAL A 42 2.66 -3.63 7.72
N ALA A 43 1.36 -3.50 8.03
CA ALA A 43 0.54 -2.38 7.56
C ALA A 43 1.07 -1.04 8.07
N ILE A 44 1.43 -0.94 9.35
CA ILE A 44 2.03 0.26 9.94
C ILE A 44 3.36 0.57 9.25
N ALA A 45 4.21 -0.43 9.04
CA ALA A 45 5.48 -0.26 8.34
C ALA A 45 5.28 0.27 6.92
N ALA A 46 4.28 -0.24 6.19
CA ALA A 46 3.92 0.24 4.87
C ALA A 46 3.46 1.71 4.90
N VAL A 47 2.62 2.11 5.87
CA VAL A 47 2.20 3.51 6.05
C VAL A 47 3.39 4.42 6.38
N VAL A 48 4.26 3.99 7.30
CA VAL A 48 5.48 4.73 7.65
C VAL A 48 6.39 4.90 6.43
N LEU A 49 6.53 3.85 5.61
CA LEU A 49 7.30 3.90 4.37
C LEU A 49 6.72 4.90 3.36
N ILE A 50 5.40 4.91 3.20
CA ILE A 50 4.71 5.90 2.35
C ILE A 50 4.97 7.32 2.86
N ILE A 51 4.83 7.56 4.16
CA ILE A 51 5.08 8.87 4.77
C ILE A 51 6.54 9.28 4.60
N ASP A 52 7.49 8.36 4.79
CA ASP A 52 8.90 8.64 4.59
C ASP A 52 9.19 9.01 3.12
N MET A 53 8.63 8.27 2.17
CA MET A 53 8.76 8.55 0.73
C MET A 53 8.25 9.96 0.40
N VAL A 54 7.04 10.32 0.85
CA VAL A 54 6.44 11.63 0.59
C VAL A 54 7.26 12.75 1.24
N ARG A 55 7.69 12.57 2.49
CA ARG A 55 8.54 13.54 3.19
C ARG A 55 9.87 13.72 2.47
N ARG A 56 10.49 12.63 2.00
CA ARG A 56 11.73 12.68 1.24
C ARG A 56 11.57 13.48 -0.05
N ILE A 57 10.55 13.18 -0.85
CA ILE A 57 10.27 13.90 -2.11
C ILE A 57 10.05 15.39 -1.84
N ARG A 58 9.20 15.73 -0.86
CA ARG A 58 8.99 17.14 -0.46
C ARG A 58 10.29 17.83 -0.07
N ARG A 59 11.12 17.19 0.77
CA ARG A 59 12.41 17.76 1.20
C ARG A 59 13.34 18.05 0.02
N VAL A 60 13.41 17.16 -0.97
CA VAL A 60 14.27 17.34 -2.16
C VAL A 60 13.72 18.46 -3.06
N ASN A 61 12.42 18.45 -3.33
CA ASN A 61 11.79 19.43 -4.23
C ASN A 61 11.78 20.86 -3.66
N LEU A 62 11.64 21.02 -2.33
CA LEU A 62 11.69 22.33 -1.70
C LEU A 62 13.08 22.97 -1.84
N ARG A 63 14.14 22.17 -1.69
CA ARG A 63 15.52 22.64 -1.89
C ARG A 63 15.77 23.05 -3.34
N ALA A 64 15.24 22.29 -4.31
CA ALA A 64 15.34 22.61 -5.72
C ALA A 64 14.62 23.93 -6.06
N GLN A 65 13.38 24.11 -5.59
CA GLN A 65 12.60 25.34 -5.82
C GLN A 65 13.24 26.57 -5.17
N ALA A 66 13.86 26.43 -4.00
CA ALA A 66 14.57 27.54 -3.37
C ALA A 66 15.79 27.98 -4.20
N LYS A 67 16.54 27.01 -4.73
CA LYS A 67 17.69 27.29 -5.59
C LYS A 67 17.27 27.95 -6.91
N GLU A 68 16.22 27.45 -7.55
CA GLU A 68 15.71 28.01 -8.81
C GLU A 68 15.28 29.48 -8.68
N LYS A 69 14.68 29.86 -7.54
CA LYS A 69 14.32 31.27 -7.28
C LYS A 69 15.54 32.17 -7.18
N ILE A 70 16.60 31.72 -6.50
CA ILE A 70 17.86 32.46 -6.38
C ILE A 70 18.51 32.60 -7.76
N ASP A 71 18.63 31.49 -8.50
CA ASP A 71 19.21 31.48 -9.84
C ASP A 71 18.44 32.41 -10.80
N ALA A 72 17.09 32.46 -10.69
CA ALA A 72 16.25 33.36 -11.49
C ALA A 72 16.41 34.84 -11.12
N GLU A 73 16.52 35.16 -9.84
CA GLU A 73 16.79 36.53 -9.37
C GLU A 73 18.17 37.02 -9.84
N GLU A 74 19.19 36.17 -9.74
CA GLU A 74 20.54 36.46 -10.26
C GLU A 74 20.54 36.65 -11.78
N ALA A 75 19.83 35.80 -12.52
CA ALA A 75 19.69 35.93 -13.97
C ALA A 75 18.95 37.21 -14.36
N ALA A 76 17.89 37.57 -13.64
CA ALA A 76 17.15 38.82 -13.85
C ALA A 76 18.02 40.04 -13.55
N ALA A 77 18.81 40.02 -12.47
CA ALA A 77 19.76 41.07 -12.13
C ALA A 77 20.86 41.21 -13.20
N ALA A 78 21.41 40.09 -13.68
CA ALA A 78 22.39 40.08 -14.76
C ALA A 78 21.82 40.63 -16.08
N ALA A 79 20.59 40.25 -16.45
CA ALA A 79 19.92 40.77 -17.64
C ALA A 79 19.63 42.29 -17.54
N ALA A 80 19.24 42.76 -16.35
CA ALA A 80 19.07 44.19 -16.07
C ALA A 80 20.40 44.97 -16.20
N ALA A 81 21.49 44.40 -15.70
CA ALA A 81 22.83 45.00 -15.82
C ALA A 81 23.30 45.07 -17.29
N ILE A 82 23.00 44.05 -18.11
CA ILE A 82 23.34 44.02 -19.55
C ILE A 82 22.48 45.02 -20.34
N SER A 83 21.20 45.16 -20.01
CA SER A 83 20.28 45.99 -20.80
C SER A 83 20.51 47.50 -20.67
N GLY A 84 21.15 47.97 -19.60
CA GLY A 84 21.61 49.35 -19.41
C GLY A 84 20.49 50.41 -19.44
N PRO A 85 20.66 51.59 -18.83
CA PRO A 85 19.62 52.61 -18.84
C PRO A 85 19.45 53.13 -20.27
N LYS A 86 18.31 52.77 -20.92
CA LYS A 86 17.93 53.33 -22.22
C LYS A 86 17.73 54.84 -22.06
N GLY A 87 18.78 55.58 -22.36
CA GLY A 87 18.83 57.03 -22.29
C GLY A 87 17.67 57.64 -23.06
N LYS A 88 16.79 58.32 -22.31
CA LYS A 88 15.67 59.12 -22.79
C LYS A 88 16.24 60.27 -23.64
N LYS A 89 16.38 60.06 -24.96
CA LYS A 89 16.75 61.14 -25.88
C LYS A 89 15.47 61.85 -26.28
N ASN A 90 15.13 62.88 -25.52
CA ASN A 90 14.23 63.93 -25.97
C ASN A 90 15.02 64.74 -27.01
N ARG A 91 14.67 64.63 -28.29
CA ARG A 91 15.03 65.58 -29.34
C ARG A 91 13.84 65.72 -30.28
#